data_AF-A0A2A2IF18-F1
#
_entry.id   AF-A0A2A2IF18-F1
#
_cell.length_a   1.000
_cell.length_b   1.000
_cell.length_c   1.000
_cell.angle_alpha   90.00
_cell.angle_beta   90.00
_cell.angle_gamma   90.00
#
_symmetry.space_group_name_H-M   'P 1'
#
loop_
_entity.id
_entity.type
_entity.pdbx_description
1 polymer ?
#
loop_
_entity_poly.entity_id
_entity_poly.type
_entity_poly.pdbx_seq_one_letter_code
_entity_poly.pdbx_strand_id
1 'polypeptide(L)'
;MEIDYEESLKAVRDVLVNFPKQHKFNLEELDRLHKEEIDLLHVIELVSLNAAEVFLIPYKQLQTVLQERRKLKKENEFLERILQLTKQPKMGEKQINQAIGDVRNIKHNQSIRTYRMKARKDLQHLIDNRSIKIKVGN
;
A
#
# COMPACT_ATOMS: atom_id res chain seq x y z
N MET A 1 18.30 -11.71 27.97
CA MET A 1 18.17 -10.58 27.03
C MET A 1 17.82 -9.39 27.88
N GLU A 2 18.69 -8.39 27.92
CA GLU A 2 18.44 -7.16 28.68
C GLU A 2 17.36 -6.35 27.95
N ILE A 3 16.38 -5.83 28.69
CA ILE A 3 15.31 -5.02 28.10
C ILE A 3 15.89 -3.63 27.84
N ASP A 4 15.90 -3.23 26.57
CA ASP A 4 16.18 -1.84 26.20
C ASP A 4 14.91 -0.98 26.41
N TYR A 5 14.90 -0.24 27.50
CA TYR A 5 13.79 0.65 27.85
C TYR A 5 13.68 1.85 26.91
N GLU A 6 14.80 2.31 26.32
CA GLU A 6 14.78 3.42 25.36
C GLU A 6 14.08 2.98 24.07
N GLU A 7 14.41 1.79 23.57
CA GLU A 7 13.77 1.23 22.38
C GLU A 7 12.27 0.98 22.61
N SER A 8 11.91 0.50 23.81
CA SER A 8 10.52 0.31 24.19
C SER A 8 9.72 1.64 24.16
N LEU A 9 10.31 2.73 24.66
CA LEU A 9 9.70 4.06 24.61
C LEU A 9 9.63 4.63 23.19
N LYS A 10 10.62 4.36 22.33
CA LYS A 10 10.58 4.72 20.91
C LYS A 10 9.42 4.04 20.20
N ALA A 11 9.22 2.73 20.44
CA ALA A 11 8.09 1.99 19.87
C ALA A 11 6.73 2.56 20.32
N VAL A 12 6.59 2.91 21.60
CA VAL A 12 5.37 3.56 22.12
C VAL A 12 5.15 4.92 21.45
N ARG A 13 6.19 5.74 21.32
CA ARG A 13 6.12 7.03 20.61
C ARG A 13 5.69 6.82 19.16
N ASP A 14 6.22 5.80 18.50
CA ASP A 14 5.87 5.52 17.11
C ASP A 14 4.38 5.20 16.97
N VAL A 15 3.85 4.34 17.84
CA VAL A 15 2.42 3.99 17.87
C VAL A 15 1.52 5.17 18.18
N LEU A 16 1.86 5.99 19.18
CA LEU A 16 0.99 7.07 19.66
C LEU A 16 1.12 8.37 18.88
N VAL A 17 2.26 8.62 18.23
CA VAL A 17 2.57 9.90 17.59
C VAL A 17 2.89 9.76 16.12
N ASN A 18 3.83 8.88 15.75
CA ASN A 18 4.35 8.86 14.38
C ASN A 18 3.39 8.15 13.42
N PHE A 19 2.81 7.03 13.79
CA PHE A 19 1.85 6.29 12.95
C PHE A 19 0.57 7.08 12.65
N PRO A 20 -0.02 7.83 13.59
CA PRO A 20 -1.10 8.77 13.26
C PRO A 20 -0.71 9.83 12.22
N LYS A 21 0.48 10.42 12.35
CA LYS A 21 1.00 11.40 11.39
C LYS A 21 1.24 10.75 10.03
N GLN A 22 1.86 9.57 10.00
CA GLN A 22 2.12 8.82 8.78
C GLN A 22 0.82 8.45 8.06
N HIS A 23 -0.20 8.01 8.80
CA HIS A 23 -1.50 7.69 8.21
C HIS A 23 -2.16 8.93 7.58
N LYS A 24 -2.12 10.08 8.27
CA LYS A 24 -2.64 11.34 7.73
C LYS A 24 -1.88 11.72 6.44
N PHE A 25 -0.56 11.68 6.47
CA PHE A 25 0.29 11.92 5.30
C PHE A 25 -0.07 10.97 4.15
N ASN A 26 -0.21 9.67 4.42
CA ASN A 26 -0.59 8.68 3.42
C ASN A 26 -1.96 8.98 2.78
N LEU A 27 -2.93 9.50 3.54
CA LEU A 27 -4.23 9.90 2.99
C LEU A 27 -4.12 11.12 2.06
N GLU A 28 -3.36 12.13 2.46
CA GLU A 28 -3.10 13.32 1.64
C GLU A 28 -2.36 12.94 0.34
N GLU A 29 -1.37 12.07 0.45
CA GLU A 29 -0.60 11.58 -0.69
C GLU A 29 -1.43 10.68 -1.62
N LEU A 30 -2.35 9.88 -1.07
CA LEU A 30 -3.29 9.10 -1.88
C LEU A 30 -4.24 9.98 -2.70
N ASP A 31 -4.67 11.14 -2.16
CA ASP A 31 -5.47 12.13 -2.88
C ASP A 31 -4.65 12.80 -3.98
N ARG A 32 -3.42 13.23 -3.67
CA ARG A 32 -2.49 13.79 -4.66
C ARG A 32 -2.23 12.83 -5.82
N LEU A 33 -1.91 11.57 -5.52
CA LEU A 33 -1.68 10.53 -6.52
C LEU A 33 -2.95 10.17 -7.31
N HIS A 34 -4.15 10.39 -6.77
CA HIS A 34 -5.39 10.21 -7.53
C HIS A 34 -5.59 11.32 -8.55
N LYS A 35 -5.31 12.58 -8.18
CA LYS A 35 -5.32 13.70 -9.11
C LYS A 35 -4.30 13.49 -10.23
N GLU A 36 -3.08 13.07 -9.88
CA GLU A 36 -2.04 12.74 -10.85
C GLU A 36 -2.44 11.58 -11.79
N GLU A 37 -3.09 10.53 -11.27
CA GLU A 37 -3.65 9.46 -12.11
C GLU A 37 -4.65 10.02 -13.15
N ILE A 38 -5.57 10.88 -12.72
CA ILE A 38 -6.58 11.50 -13.58
C ILE A 38 -5.91 12.35 -14.65
N ASP A 39 -4.95 13.20 -14.28
CA ASP A 39 -4.22 14.05 -15.23
C ASP A 39 -3.49 13.24 -16.29
N LEU A 40 -2.83 12.15 -15.89
CA LEU A 40 -2.15 11.24 -16.83
C LEU A 40 -3.14 10.55 -17.76
N LEU A 41 -4.31 10.15 -17.26
CA LEU A 41 -5.38 9.58 -18.10
C LEU A 41 -5.93 10.61 -19.09
N HIS A 42 -6.11 11.87 -18.66
CA HIS A 42 -6.52 12.95 -19.55
C HIS A 42 -5.47 13.25 -20.63
N VAL A 43 -4.18 13.20 -20.31
CA VAL A 43 -3.12 13.33 -21.33
C VAL A 43 -3.22 12.22 -22.37
N ILE A 44 -3.46 10.98 -21.93
CA ILE A 44 -3.64 9.83 -22.83
C ILE A 44 -4.91 9.99 -23.69
N GLU A 45 -5.97 10.58 -23.14
CA GLU A 45 -7.25 10.79 -23.84
C GLU A 45 -7.22 11.97 -24.82
N LEU A 46 -6.66 13.11 -24.41
CA LEU A 46 -6.80 14.38 -25.11
C LEU A 46 -5.68 14.66 -26.12
N VAL A 47 -4.53 14.00 -25.97
CA VAL A 47 -3.37 14.25 -26.83
C VAL A 47 -3.21 13.10 -27.83
N SER A 48 -3.12 13.45 -29.10
CA SER A 48 -2.74 12.51 -30.17
C SER A 48 -1.23 12.26 -30.14
N LEU A 49 -0.80 11.43 -29.20
CA LEU A 49 0.58 10.98 -29.08
C LEU A 49 0.83 9.78 -30.00
N ASN A 50 2.01 9.69 -30.59
CA ASN A 50 2.43 8.46 -31.25
C ASN A 50 2.73 7.35 -30.22
N ALA A 51 2.81 6.10 -30.67
CA ALA A 51 2.96 4.95 -29.76
C ALA A 51 4.21 5.02 -28.87
N ALA A 52 5.30 5.62 -29.36
CA ALA A 52 6.52 5.80 -28.57
C ALA A 52 6.33 6.87 -27.49
N GLU A 53 5.66 7.97 -27.81
CA GLU A 53 5.34 9.07 -26.87
C GLU A 53 4.37 8.63 -25.77
N VAL A 54 3.35 7.83 -26.11
CA VAL A 54 2.42 7.23 -25.13
C VAL A 54 3.17 6.31 -24.17
N PHE A 55 4.09 5.51 -24.68
CA PHE A 55 4.83 4.55 -23.86
C PHE A 55 5.86 5.21 -22.96
N LEU A 56 6.59 6.21 -23.47
CA LEU A 56 7.75 6.78 -22.79
C LEU A 56 7.39 7.55 -21.53
N ILE A 57 6.27 8.30 -21.53
CA ILE A 57 5.97 9.23 -20.45
C ILE A 57 4.65 8.88 -19.74
N PRO A 58 3.45 9.02 -20.34
CA PRO A 58 2.22 8.88 -19.58
C PRO A 58 1.99 7.46 -19.04
N TYR A 59 2.28 6.42 -19.84
CA TYR A 59 2.06 5.04 -19.41
C TYR A 59 2.97 4.61 -18.25
N LYS A 60 4.28 4.90 -18.34
CA LYS A 60 5.24 4.56 -17.27
C LYS A 60 4.95 5.34 -15.99
N GLN A 61 4.65 6.63 -16.10
CA GLN A 61 4.29 7.46 -14.95
C GLN A 61 3.00 6.95 -14.29
N LEU A 62 1.99 6.62 -15.11
CA LEU A 62 0.74 6.05 -14.61
C LEU A 62 0.98 4.72 -13.89
N GLN A 63 1.85 3.87 -14.43
CA GLN A 63 2.24 2.62 -13.76
C GLN A 63 2.88 2.88 -12.39
N THR A 64 3.81 3.84 -12.30
CA THR A 64 4.46 4.22 -11.04
C THR A 64 3.45 4.76 -10.03
N VAL A 65 2.59 5.70 -10.43
CA VAL A 65 1.52 6.24 -9.58
C VAL A 65 0.63 5.13 -9.04
N LEU A 66 0.20 4.19 -9.88
CA LEU A 66 -0.63 3.05 -9.48
C LEU A 66 0.10 2.08 -8.54
N GLN A 67 1.43 1.95 -8.66
CA GLN A 67 2.23 1.13 -7.75
C GLN A 67 2.39 1.79 -6.38
N GLU A 68 2.71 3.08 -6.34
CA GLU A 68 2.85 3.84 -5.09
C GLU A 68 1.52 3.89 -4.32
N ARG A 69 0.40 4.14 -5.02
CA ARG A 69 -0.92 4.07 -4.38
C ARG A 69 -1.21 2.71 -3.76
N ARG A 70 -0.78 1.62 -4.40
CA ARG A 70 -0.93 0.27 -3.84
C ARG A 70 -0.05 0.06 -2.61
N LYS A 71 1.17 0.62 -2.59
CA LYS A 71 2.07 0.57 -1.44
C LYS A 71 1.49 1.32 -0.25
N LEU A 72 1.03 2.56 -0.44
CA LEU A 72 0.41 3.37 0.62
C LEU A 72 -0.86 2.73 1.16
N LYS A 73 -1.72 2.15 0.30
CA LYS A 73 -2.90 1.40 0.76
C LYS A 73 -2.53 0.19 1.61
N LYS A 74 -1.51 -0.58 1.22
CA LYS A 74 -1.03 -1.72 2.01
C LYS A 74 -0.48 -1.30 3.37
N GLU A 75 0.22 -0.17 3.43
CA GLU A 75 0.70 0.39 4.69
C GLU A 75 -0.46 0.87 5.56
N ASN A 76 -1.43 1.58 4.98
CA ASN A 76 -2.61 2.04 5.70
C ASN A 76 -3.44 0.90 6.29
N GLU A 77 -3.50 -0.28 5.66
CA GLU A 77 -4.14 -1.46 6.27
C GLU A 77 -3.57 -1.75 7.68
N PHE A 78 -2.26 -1.61 7.88
CA PHE A 78 -1.64 -1.76 9.21
C PHE A 78 -1.91 -0.55 10.11
N LEU A 79 -1.67 0.65 9.59
CA LEU A 79 -1.81 1.90 10.36
C LEU A 79 -3.23 2.09 10.89
N GLU A 80 -4.25 1.76 10.09
CA GLU A 80 -5.67 1.83 10.50
C GLU A 80 -5.96 0.97 11.72
N ARG A 81 -5.41 -0.25 11.80
CA ARG A 81 -5.61 -1.12 12.98
C ARG A 81 -4.90 -0.58 14.20
N ILE A 82 -3.70 -0.05 14.03
CA ILE A 82 -2.96 0.56 15.13
C ILE A 82 -3.68 1.82 15.62
N LEU A 83 -4.21 2.64 14.72
CA LEU A 83 -4.99 3.83 15.06
C LEU A 83 -6.33 3.51 15.74
N GLN A 84 -6.97 2.40 15.38
CA GLN A 84 -8.16 1.95 16.08
C GLN A 84 -7.87 1.63 17.55
N LEU A 85 -6.69 1.09 17.85
CA LEU A 85 -6.24 0.87 19.24
C LEU A 85 -6.08 2.20 19.99
N THR A 86 -5.42 3.19 19.39
CA THR A 86 -5.14 4.48 20.05
C THR A 86 -6.38 5.34 20.28
N LYS A 87 -7.46 5.11 19.52
CA LYS A 87 -8.76 5.77 19.71
C LYS A 87 -9.58 5.19 20.86
N GLN A 88 -9.18 4.04 21.43
CA GLN A 88 -9.94 3.46 22.54
C GLN A 88 -9.64 4.18 23.86
N PRO A 89 -10.65 4.41 24.71
CA PRO A 89 -10.48 5.14 25.97
C PRO A 89 -9.58 4.42 26.98
N LYS A 90 -9.39 3.10 26.85
CA LYS A 90 -8.45 2.31 27.65
C LYS A 90 -7.73 1.29 26.77
N MET A 91 -6.42 1.46 26.60
CA MET A 91 -5.54 0.48 25.95
C MET A 91 -5.11 -0.59 26.97
N GLY A 92 -6.02 -1.51 27.28
CA GLY A 92 -5.72 -2.67 28.12
C GLY A 92 -4.97 -3.76 27.36
N GLU A 93 -4.40 -4.71 28.09
CA GLU A 93 -3.68 -5.87 27.54
C GLU A 93 -4.51 -6.61 26.48
N LYS A 94 -5.80 -6.82 26.73
CA LYS A 94 -6.72 -7.47 25.79
C LYS A 94 -6.79 -6.76 24.44
N GLN A 95 -6.90 -5.43 24.45
CA GLN A 95 -6.98 -4.61 23.24
C GLN A 95 -5.67 -4.64 22.47
N ILE A 96 -4.54 -4.58 23.18
CA ILE A 96 -3.20 -4.66 22.58
C ILE A 96 -3.01 -6.04 21.93
N ASN A 97 -3.37 -7.13 22.62
CA ASN A 97 -3.30 -8.49 22.10
C ASN A 97 -4.18 -8.66 20.84
N GLN A 98 -5.37 -8.07 20.83
CA GLN A 98 -6.23 -8.07 19.64
C GLN A 98 -5.57 -7.33 18.48
N ALA A 99 -5.03 -6.13 18.70
CA ALA A 99 -4.35 -5.36 17.67
C ALA A 99 -3.13 -6.11 17.09
N ILE A 100 -2.36 -6.81 17.94
CA ILE A 100 -1.27 -7.69 17.50
C ILE A 100 -1.80 -8.83 16.61
N GLY A 101 -2.91 -9.47 17.01
CA GLY A 101 -3.58 -10.49 16.21
C GLY A 101 -4.03 -9.97 14.85
N ASP A 102 -4.64 -8.78 14.80
CA ASP A 102 -5.09 -8.13 13.57
C ASP A 102 -3.90 -7.82 12.64
N VAL A 103 -2.81 -7.29 13.16
CA VAL A 103 -1.58 -7.04 12.39
C VAL A 103 -1.00 -8.34 11.81
N ARG A 104 -1.00 -9.43 12.58
CA ARG A 104 -0.58 -10.76 12.08
C ARG A 104 -1.48 -11.24 10.94
N ASN A 105 -2.79 -11.07 11.08
CA ASN A 105 -3.75 -11.44 10.04
C ASN A 105 -3.55 -10.61 8.78
N ILE A 106 -3.32 -9.30 8.89
CA ILE A 106 -3.01 -8.44 7.74
C ILE A 106 -1.73 -8.92 7.06
N LYS A 107 -0.66 -9.18 7.82
CA LYS A 107 0.61 -9.67 7.27
C LYS A 107 0.42 -10.98 6.49
N HIS A 108 -0.34 -11.92 7.05
CA HIS A 108 -0.68 -13.17 6.37
C HIS A 108 -1.51 -12.93 5.11
N ASN A 109 -2.59 -12.16 5.22
CA ASN A 109 -3.48 -11.88 4.09
C ASN A 109 -2.74 -11.16 2.95
N GLN A 110 -1.82 -10.26 3.26
CA GLN A 110 -0.99 -9.58 2.27
C GLN A 110 0.03 -10.51 1.61
N SER A 111 0.55 -11.52 2.31
CA SER A 111 1.55 -12.45 1.74
C SER A 111 0.94 -13.44 0.75
N ILE A 112 -0.33 -13.81 0.92
CA ILE A 112 -1.04 -14.72 0.02
C ILE A 112 -1.88 -14.00 -1.04
N ARG A 113 -1.99 -12.67 -0.97
CA ARG A 113 -2.87 -11.88 -1.86
C ARG A 113 -2.40 -11.94 -3.30
N THR A 114 -3.24 -12.46 -4.18
CA THR A 114 -3.09 -12.35 -5.64
C THR A 114 -4.05 -11.30 -6.20
N TYR A 115 -3.62 -10.61 -7.26
CA TYR A 115 -4.45 -9.57 -7.87
C TYR A 115 -5.48 -10.19 -8.82
N ARG A 116 -6.75 -9.84 -8.62
CA ARG A 116 -7.87 -10.32 -9.43
C ARG A 116 -8.52 -9.17 -10.19
N MET A 117 -8.52 -9.25 -11.51
CA MET A 117 -9.19 -8.31 -12.40
C MET A 117 -10.70 -8.33 -12.15
N LYS A 118 -11.30 -7.14 -12.00
CA LYS A 118 -12.75 -7.00 -11.72
C LYS A 118 -13.59 -6.99 -13.01
N ALA A 119 -13.18 -6.21 -14.00
CA ALA A 119 -13.91 -6.00 -15.25
C ALA A 119 -13.28 -6.75 -16.44
N ARG A 120 -12.01 -6.48 -16.74
CA ARG A 120 -11.26 -7.10 -17.84
C ARG A 120 -10.68 -8.45 -17.45
N LYS A 121 -11.56 -9.42 -17.17
CA LYS A 121 -11.20 -10.80 -16.78
C LYS A 121 -10.41 -11.53 -17.87
N ASP A 122 -10.60 -11.15 -19.13
CA ASP A 122 -9.83 -11.60 -20.29
C ASP A 122 -8.33 -11.38 -20.12
N LEU A 123 -7.92 -10.31 -19.41
CA LEU A 123 -6.52 -9.97 -19.19
C LEU A 123 -5.91 -10.64 -17.94
N GLN A 124 -6.66 -11.43 -17.17
CA GLN A 124 -6.20 -12.03 -15.91
C GLN A 124 -4.92 -12.87 -16.11
N HIS A 125 -4.83 -13.60 -17.24
CA HIS A 125 -3.67 -14.41 -17.59
C HIS A 125 -2.35 -13.61 -17.66
N LEU A 126 -2.39 -12.33 -18.02
CA LEU A 126 -1.20 -11.46 -18.07
C LEU A 126 -0.66 -11.10 -16.69
N ILE A 127 -1.48 -11.26 -15.64
CA ILE A 127 -1.08 -11.05 -14.24
C ILE A 127 -0.60 -12.36 -13.64
N ASP A 128 -1.35 -13.44 -13.85
CA ASP A 128 -1.03 -14.77 -13.32
C ASP A 128 0.32 -15.28 -13.85
N ASN A 129 0.63 -15.00 -15.12
CA ASN A 129 1.89 -15.42 -15.76
C ASN A 129 3.11 -14.59 -15.32
N ARG A 130 2.94 -13.41 -14.70
CA ARG A 130 4.08 -12.61 -14.19
C ARG A 130 4.76 -13.25 -12.97
N SER A 131 4.11 -14.23 -12.33
CA SER A 131 4.69 -15.00 -11.22
C SER A 131 5.63 -16.11 -11.68
N ILE A 132 5.66 -16.44 -12.97
CA ILE A 132 6.62 -17.39 -13.54
C ILE A 132 7.90 -16.61 -13.86
N LYS A 133 8.78 -16.47 -12.86
CA LYS A 133 10.19 -16.26 -13.17
C LYS A 133 10.63 -17.47 -13.99
N ILE A 134 10.86 -17.25 -15.28
CA ILE A 134 11.58 -18.17 -16.15
C ILE A 134 12.86 -18.51 -15.39
N LYS A 135 12.97 -19.75 -14.88
CA LYS A 135 14.27 -20.35 -14.62
C LYS A 135 14.91 -20.44 -16.00
N VAL A 136 15.70 -19.44 -16.37
CA VAL A 136 16.64 -19.59 -17.47
C VAL A 136 17.68 -20.55 -16.93
N GLY A 137 17.51 -21.81 -17.31
CA GLY A 137 18.49 -22.85 -17.10
C GLY A 137 19.59 -22.74 -18.16
N ASN A 138 20.77 -23.13 -17.71
CA ASN A 138 22.05 -23.34 -18.40
C ASN A 138 22.87 -22.08 -18.70
#